data_AF-A0A087TX65-F1
#
_entry.id   AF-A0A087TX65-F1
#
_cell.length_a   1.000
_cell.length_b   1.000
_cell.length_c   1.000
_cell.angle_alpha   90.00
_cell.angle_beta   90.00
_cell.angle_gamma   90.00
#
_symmetry.space_group_name_H-M   'P 1'
#
loop_
_entity.id
_entity.type
_entity.pdbx_description
1 polymer ?
#
loop_
_entity_poly.entity_id
_entity_poly.type
_entity_poly.pdbx_seq_one_letter_code
_entity_poly.pdbx_strand_id
1 'polypeptide(L)'
;MDKGQKYGIQHAGYFAPKALRVEKFFAFWGQDLDTTTTPFECGRVYRVNFEKGDFMGKDALLKQKAEGIKKRYIQLVLEDHDTDEDIWPWGSEPIYVNGKCAG
;
A
#
# COMPACT_ATOMS: atom_id res chain seq x y z
N MET A 1 31.14 -0.31 -6.40
CA MET A 1 31.52 -1.04 -5.17
C MET A 1 32.67 -0.34 -4.45
N ASP A 2 33.78 -0.05 -5.13
CA ASP A 2 35.03 0.46 -4.53
C ASP A 2 34.88 1.70 -3.62
N LYS A 3 34.10 2.71 -4.02
CA LYS A 3 33.88 3.92 -3.20
C LYS A 3 33.02 3.69 -1.96
N GLY A 4 32.21 2.62 -1.95
CA GLY A 4 31.27 2.29 -0.89
C GLY A 4 31.80 1.27 0.13
N GLN A 5 32.97 0.68 -0.13
CA GLN A 5 33.52 -0.40 0.71
C GLN A 5 33.73 0.05 2.16
N LYS A 6 34.21 1.28 2.36
CA LYS A 6 34.37 1.88 3.70
C LYS A 6 33.05 2.06 4.48
N TYR A 7 31.90 1.95 3.83
CA TYR A 7 30.56 2.02 4.43
C TYR A 7 29.86 0.67 4.50
N GLY A 8 30.52 -0.43 4.11
CA GLY A 8 29.90 -1.76 4.07
C GLY A 8 28.86 -1.91 2.95
N ILE A 9 29.08 -1.29 1.79
CA ILE A 9 28.18 -1.46 0.65
C ILE A 9 28.01 -2.93 0.27
N GLN A 10 26.77 -3.37 0.08
CA GLN A 10 26.42 -4.74 -0.29
C GLN A 10 25.39 -4.75 -1.41
N HIS A 11 25.35 -5.85 -2.15
CA HIS A 11 24.25 -6.12 -3.08
C HIS A 11 22.99 -6.49 -2.31
N ALA A 12 21.84 -6.06 -2.81
CA ALA A 12 20.53 -6.44 -2.30
C ALA A 12 19.69 -6.99 -3.46
N GLY A 13 19.11 -8.17 -3.28
CA GLY A 13 18.21 -8.77 -4.26
C GLY A 13 16.82 -8.10 -4.24
N TYR A 14 15.98 -8.42 -5.23
CA TYR A 14 14.66 -7.81 -5.42
C TYR A 14 13.70 -7.92 -4.22
N PHE A 15 13.79 -9.00 -3.43
CA PHE A 15 12.93 -9.16 -2.25
C PHE A 15 13.24 -8.16 -1.13
N ALA A 16 14.48 -7.67 -1.01
CA ALA A 16 14.84 -6.65 -0.02
C ALA A 16 14.04 -5.33 -0.23
N PRO A 17 14.06 -4.66 -1.40
CA PRO A 17 13.23 -3.49 -1.63
C PRO A 17 11.73 -3.82 -1.63
N LYS A 18 11.31 -5.05 -1.97
CA LYS A 18 9.91 -5.49 -1.84
C LYS A 18 9.45 -5.52 -0.37
N ALA A 19 10.31 -5.87 0.57
CA ALA A 19 10.01 -5.77 2.01
C ALA A 19 10.07 -4.31 2.50
N LEU A 20 11.14 -3.58 2.18
CA LEU A 20 11.33 -2.19 2.60
C LEU A 20 10.19 -1.26 2.14
N ARG A 21 9.62 -1.49 0.94
CA ARG A 21 8.49 -0.70 0.44
C ARG A 21 7.22 -0.93 1.26
N VAL A 22 7.03 -2.13 1.83
CA VAL A 22 5.90 -2.41 2.73
C VAL A 22 6.09 -1.66 4.04
N GLU A 23 7.29 -1.71 4.64
CA GLU A 23 7.62 -0.95 5.87
C GLU A 23 7.42 0.57 5.71
N LYS A 24 7.67 1.11 4.52
CA LYS A 24 7.45 2.52 4.19
C LYS A 24 6.04 2.84 3.71
N PHE A 25 5.15 1.85 3.69
CA PHE A 25 3.78 1.98 3.18
C PHE A 25 3.72 2.54 1.75
N PHE A 26 4.67 2.12 0.91
CA PHE A 26 4.74 2.43 -0.51
C PHE A 26 3.95 1.38 -1.29
N ALA A 27 2.87 1.83 -1.92
CA ALA A 27 2.03 0.98 -2.73
C ALA A 27 2.69 0.65 -4.08
N PHE A 28 2.52 -0.59 -4.51
CA PHE A 28 2.91 -1.14 -5.78
C PHE A 28 1.68 -1.25 -6.68
N TRP A 29 1.69 -0.52 -7.81
CA TRP A 29 0.60 -0.56 -8.77
C TRP A 29 0.47 -1.96 -9.40
N GLY A 30 -0.76 -2.45 -9.49
CA GLY A 30 -1.09 -3.80 -9.96
C GLY A 30 -1.08 -4.87 -8.87
N GLN A 31 -0.55 -4.59 -7.67
CA GLN A 31 -0.62 -5.50 -6.52
C GLN A 31 -1.39 -4.88 -5.35
N ASP A 32 -0.95 -3.70 -4.86
CA ASP A 32 -1.62 -3.04 -3.73
C ASP A 32 -2.76 -2.11 -4.20
N LEU A 33 -2.60 -1.51 -5.37
CA LEU A 33 -3.53 -0.54 -5.94
C LEU A 33 -3.73 -0.82 -7.43
N ASP A 34 -4.94 -0.55 -7.90
CA ASP A 34 -5.32 -0.67 -9.30
C ASP A 34 -6.37 0.41 -9.65
N THR A 35 -7.02 0.26 -10.79
CA THR A 35 -8.07 1.17 -11.27
C THR A 35 -9.34 1.15 -10.40
N THR A 36 -9.46 0.23 -9.45
CA THR A 36 -10.61 0.10 -8.53
C THR A 36 -10.41 0.82 -7.21
N THR A 37 -9.25 1.45 -7.01
CA THR A 37 -8.89 2.14 -5.77
C THR A 37 -8.64 3.62 -6.00
N THR A 38 -9.33 4.45 -5.22
CA THR A 38 -9.25 5.90 -5.30
C THR A 38 -8.15 6.49 -4.39
N PRO A 39 -7.64 7.71 -4.68
CA PRO A 39 -6.73 8.43 -3.80
C PRO A 39 -7.25 8.61 -2.36
N PHE A 40 -8.57 8.72 -2.18
CA PHE A 40 -9.17 8.78 -0.84
C PHE A 40 -9.07 7.44 -0.11
N GLU A 41 -9.44 6.34 -0.76
CA GLU A 41 -9.39 5.00 -0.17
C GLU A 41 -7.96 4.58 0.17
N CYS A 42 -6.97 4.99 -0.64
CA CYS A 42 -5.57 4.67 -0.38
C CYS A 42 -4.82 5.70 0.48
N GLY A 43 -5.53 6.66 1.09
CA GLY A 43 -4.94 7.66 2.00
C GLY A 43 -3.98 8.66 1.33
N ARG A 44 -4.05 8.82 0.01
CA ARG A 44 -3.14 9.66 -0.79
C ARG A 44 -3.82 10.87 -1.43
N VAL A 45 -4.98 11.27 -0.93
CA VAL A 45 -5.72 12.46 -1.43
C VAL A 45 -4.87 13.74 -1.39
N TYR A 46 -3.93 13.87 -0.44
CA TYR A 46 -3.04 15.02 -0.35
C TYR A 46 -2.12 15.20 -1.58
N ARG A 47 -2.01 14.18 -2.45
CA ARG A 47 -1.30 14.24 -3.74
C ARG A 47 -2.18 14.72 -4.89
N VAL A 48 -3.48 14.91 -4.66
CA VAL A 48 -4.45 15.39 -5.64
C VAL A 48 -4.61 16.91 -5.48
N ASN A 49 -4.15 17.66 -6.48
CA ASN A 49 -4.40 19.10 -6.54
C ASN A 49 -5.77 19.35 -7.21
N PHE A 50 -6.79 19.68 -6.41
CA PHE A 50 -8.14 20.00 -6.90
C PHE A 50 -8.24 21.40 -7.56
N GLU A 51 -7.28 22.27 -7.28
CA GLU A 51 -7.24 23.66 -7.77
C GLU A 51 -6.51 23.80 -9.11
N LYS A 52 -5.89 22.74 -9.64
CA LYS A 52 -5.12 22.79 -10.90
C LYS A 52 -5.97 22.99 -12.17
N GLY A 53 -7.27 23.22 -12.02
CA GLY A 53 -8.24 23.21 -13.12
C GLY A 53 -8.94 21.85 -13.27
N ASP A 54 -9.39 21.57 -14.48
CA ASP A 54 -10.10 20.33 -14.80
C ASP A 54 -9.12 19.16 -15.04
N PHE A 55 -9.51 17.96 -14.61
CA PHE A 55 -8.75 16.73 -14.86
C PHE A 55 -9.64 15.49 -14.77
N MET A 56 -9.22 14.43 -15.45
CA MET A 56 -9.94 13.16 -15.45
C MET A 56 -10.17 12.64 -14.02
N GLY A 57 -11.45 12.41 -13.69
CA GLY A 57 -11.86 11.91 -12.38
C GLY A 57 -12.07 12.99 -11.31
N LYS A 58 -11.90 14.29 -11.61
CA LYS A 58 -12.12 15.39 -10.65
C LYS A 58 -13.51 15.33 -10.02
N ASP A 59 -14.55 15.32 -10.84
CA ASP A 59 -15.94 15.31 -10.35
C ASP A 59 -16.26 14.06 -9.53
N ALA A 60 -15.75 12.91 -9.95
CA ALA A 60 -15.89 11.65 -9.21
C ALA A 60 -15.24 11.73 -7.82
N LEU A 61 -14.04 12.32 -7.73
CA LEU A 61 -13.34 12.52 -6.46
C LEU A 61 -14.02 13.57 -5.56
N LEU A 62 -14.56 14.64 -6.13
CA LEU A 62 -15.35 15.63 -5.38
C LEU A 62 -16.63 15.02 -4.81
N LYS A 63 -17.31 14.19 -5.59
CA LYS A 63 -18.48 13.42 -5.12
C LYS A 63 -18.09 12.47 -3.99
N GLN A 64 -17.02 11.68 -4.16
CA GLN A 64 -16.53 10.77 -3.13
C GLN A 64 -16.11 11.51 -1.86
N LYS A 65 -15.54 12.72 -1.97
CA LYS A 65 -15.21 13.55 -0.82
C LYS A 65 -16.44 13.89 0.03
N ALA A 66 -17.58 14.14 -0.61
CA ALA A 66 -18.83 14.43 0.08
C ALA A 66 -19.50 13.17 0.67
N GLU A 67 -19.44 12.05 -0.04
CA GLU A 67 -20.07 10.78 0.37
C GLU A 67 -19.25 10.00 1.41
N GLY A 68 -17.94 10.20 1.46
CA GLY A 68 -17.00 9.44 2.28
C GLY A 68 -16.53 8.13 1.62
N ILE A 69 -15.53 7.50 2.23
CA ILE A 69 -14.97 6.21 1.75
C ILE A 69 -15.67 5.02 2.41
N LYS A 70 -15.81 3.92 1.66
CA LYS A 70 -16.39 2.66 2.15
C LYS A 70 -15.34 1.58 2.46
N LYS A 71 -14.14 1.71 1.89
CA LYS A 71 -12.97 0.86 2.14
C LYS A 71 -11.73 1.73 2.33
N ARG A 72 -10.70 1.20 2.98
CA ARG A 72 -9.42 1.88 3.18
C ARG A 72 -8.26 0.91 3.00
N TYR A 73 -7.24 1.33 2.27
CA TYR A 73 -5.96 0.62 2.22
C TYR A 73 -5.23 0.82 3.55
N ILE A 74 -4.91 -0.28 4.23
CA ILE A 74 -4.27 -0.30 5.54
C ILE A 74 -3.05 -1.21 5.54
N GLN A 75 -2.21 -1.06 6.55
CA GLN A 75 -1.14 -1.98 6.87
C GLN A 75 -1.52 -2.76 8.13
N LEU A 76 -1.29 -4.06 8.11
CA LEU A 76 -1.48 -4.95 9.26
C LEU A 76 -0.12 -5.51 9.68
N VAL A 77 0.06 -5.68 10.99
CA VAL A 77 1.18 -6.40 11.58
C VAL A 77 0.59 -7.64 12.25
N LEU A 78 1.18 -8.80 11.98
CA LEU A 78 0.81 -10.04 12.64
C LEU A 78 1.56 -10.11 13.97
N GLU A 79 0.84 -10.17 15.10
CA GLU A 79 1.45 -10.22 16.43
C GLU A 79 1.93 -11.63 16.80
N ASP A 80 1.18 -12.68 16.39
CA ASP A 80 1.46 -14.08 16.70
C ASP A 80 1.95 -14.84 15.45
N HIS A 81 2.98 -14.32 14.77
CA HIS A 81 3.55 -14.93 13.57
C HIS A 81 5.03 -15.29 13.79
N ASP A 82 5.34 -16.58 13.72
CA ASP A 82 6.72 -17.06 13.75
C ASP A 82 7.36 -16.88 12.37
N THR A 83 8.39 -16.05 12.29
CA THR A 83 9.00 -15.70 11.01
C THR A 83 9.78 -16.85 10.35
N ASP A 84 10.15 -17.88 11.11
CA ASP A 84 10.94 -19.02 10.65
C ASP A 84 10.06 -20.23 10.28
N GLU A 85 8.93 -20.42 10.98
CA GLU A 85 8.07 -21.60 10.83
C GLU A 85 6.76 -21.31 10.08
N ASP A 86 6.18 -20.12 10.23
CA ASP A 86 4.88 -19.81 9.65
C ASP A 86 4.96 -19.33 8.19
N ILE A 87 3.87 -19.56 7.45
CA ILE A 87 3.76 -19.12 6.06
C ILE A 87 3.41 -17.64 6.00
N TRP A 88 4.27 -16.86 5.35
CA TRP A 88 4.02 -15.44 5.09
C TRP A 88 2.86 -15.23 4.11
N PRO A 89 1.98 -14.22 4.34
CA PRO A 89 0.96 -13.85 3.37
C PRO A 89 1.59 -13.26 2.09
N TRP A 90 1.12 -13.71 0.93
CA TRP A 90 1.59 -13.29 -0.38
C TRP A 90 0.64 -12.33 -1.10
N GLY A 91 -0.60 -12.22 -0.62
CA GLY A 91 -1.68 -11.39 -1.15
C GLY A 91 -2.88 -12.23 -1.59
N SER A 92 -4.07 -11.62 -1.52
CA SER A 92 -5.39 -12.24 -1.78
C SER A 92 -5.89 -13.18 -0.69
N GLU A 93 -5.18 -13.33 0.42
CA GLU A 93 -5.71 -14.04 1.59
C GLU A 93 -6.87 -13.24 2.21
N PRO A 94 -7.99 -13.89 2.55
CA PRO A 94 -9.14 -13.20 3.12
C PRO A 94 -8.88 -12.74 4.56
N ILE A 95 -9.28 -11.52 4.87
CA ILE A 95 -9.20 -10.92 6.20
C ILE A 95 -10.59 -10.99 6.85
N TYR A 96 -10.67 -11.60 8.03
CA TYR A 96 -11.92 -11.71 8.79
C TYR A 96 -11.91 -10.81 10.02
N VAL A 97 -13.03 -10.14 10.27
CA VAL A 97 -13.30 -9.39 11.49
C VAL A 97 -14.57 -9.95 12.12
N ASN A 98 -14.45 -10.49 13.34
CA ASN A 98 -15.58 -11.12 14.06
C ASN A 98 -16.33 -12.17 13.22
N GLY A 99 -15.59 -13.02 12.49
CA GLY A 99 -16.16 -14.09 11.66
C GLY A 99 -16.76 -13.64 10.33
N LYS A 100 -16.67 -12.35 9.96
CA LYS A 100 -17.13 -11.83 8.66
C LYS A 100 -15.93 -11.42 7.80
N CYS A 101 -15.94 -11.82 6.53
CA CYS A 101 -14.94 -11.38 5.56
C CYS A 101 -15.03 -9.85 5.38
N ALA A 102 -13.90 -9.17 5.51
CA ALA A 102 -13.78 -7.71 5.53
C ALA A 102 -12.75 -7.17 4.52
N GLY A 103 -11.99 -8.05 3.87
CA GLY A 103 -10.95 -7.72 2.90
C GLY A 103 -10.30 -8.96 2.32
#